data_AF-B2JSN7-F1
#
_entry.id   AF-B2JSN7-F1
#
_cell.length_a   1.000
_cell.length_b   1.000
_cell.length_c   1.000
_cell.angle_alpha   90.00
_cell.angle_beta   90.00
_cell.angle_gamma   90.00
#
_symmetry.space_group_name_H-M   'P 1'
#
loop_
_entity.id
_entity.type
_entity.pdbx_description
1 polymer ?
#
loop_
_entity_poly.entity_id
_entity_poly.type
_entity_poly.pdbx_seq_one_letter_code
_entity_poly.pdbx_strand_id
1 'polypeptide(L)'
;MAAGNTSLRFQVEKLVGSTRGDTARVRLLERSRTGGTCRVCIQFERPTGSFSLFFFRHPDGTWHVFPPDRRRPEMGLCRMAA
;
A
#
# COMPACT_ATOMS: atom_id res chain seq x y z
N MET A 1 8.79 14.50 14.59
CA MET A 1 9.64 13.30 14.47
C MET A 1 8.81 12.07 14.81
N ALA A 2 8.21 11.39 13.82
CA ALA A 2 7.45 10.16 14.06
C ALA A 2 8.03 9.06 13.18
N ALA A 3 9.17 8.51 13.61
CA ALA A 3 9.87 7.40 12.96
C ALA A 3 9.57 6.06 13.66
N GLY A 4 8.42 5.94 14.34
CA GLY A 4 8.10 4.78 15.18
C GLY A 4 7.43 3.62 14.44
N ASN A 5 6.34 3.86 13.70
CA ASN A 5 5.48 2.77 13.20
C ASN A 5 4.89 3.03 11.79
N THR A 6 5.40 4.04 11.09
CA THR A 6 4.84 4.58 9.83
C THR A 6 5.69 4.27 8.59
N SER A 7 6.86 3.65 8.73
CA SER A 7 7.72 3.37 7.57
C SER A 7 7.24 2.13 6.82
N LEU A 8 7.33 2.17 5.49
CA LEU A 8 7.03 1.03 4.63
C LEU A 8 7.89 -0.19 5.00
N ARG A 9 9.17 0.05 5.33
CA ARG A 9 10.11 -1.00 5.75
C ARG A 9 9.63 -1.72 7.00
N PHE A 10 9.19 -0.98 8.02
CA PHE A 10 8.67 -1.58 9.25
C PHE A 10 7.45 -2.48 8.99
N GLN A 11 6.53 -2.03 8.12
CA GLN A 11 5.34 -2.81 7.77
C GLN A 11 5.67 -4.05 6.94
N VAL A 12 6.67 -3.94 6.06
CA VAL A 12 7.22 -5.08 5.32
C VAL A 12 7.80 -6.12 6.29
N GLU A 13 8.70 -5.70 7.18
CA GLU A 13 9.34 -6.60 8.15
C GLU A 13 8.30 -7.22 9.10
N LYS A 14 7.24 -6.48 9.48
CA LYS A 14 6.15 -7.00 10.31
C LYS A 14 5.33 -8.10 9.64
N LEU A 15 5.04 -7.96 8.34
CA LEU A 15 4.21 -8.93 7.61
C LEU A 15 5.01 -10.13 7.12
N VAL A 16 6.25 -9.90 6.70
CA VAL A 16 7.10 -10.86 6.00
C VAL A 16 8.09 -11.53 6.97
N GLY A 17 8.30 -10.96 8.15
CA GLY A 17 9.38 -11.32 9.05
C GLY A 17 10.68 -10.60 8.68
N SER A 18 11.78 -10.95 9.36
CA SER A 18 13.08 -10.36 9.06
C SER A 18 13.50 -10.72 7.64
N THR A 19 13.66 -9.73 6.77
CA THR A 19 14.05 -9.88 5.36
C THR A 19 15.53 -10.28 5.20
N ARG A 20 16.15 -10.89 6.22
CA ARG A 20 17.59 -11.15 6.30
C ARG A 20 18.11 -12.23 5.35
N GLY A 21 17.22 -12.91 4.62
CA GLY A 21 17.56 -13.87 3.56
C GLY A 21 16.68 -13.77 2.31
N ASP A 22 15.70 -12.86 2.30
CA ASP A 22 14.77 -12.68 1.19
C ASP A 22 15.18 -11.44 0.39
N THR A 23 15.11 -11.50 -0.94
CA THR A 23 15.33 -10.30 -1.76
C THR A 23 13.99 -9.56 -1.90
N ALA A 24 13.89 -8.36 -1.31
CA ALA A 24 12.74 -7.48 -1.47
C ALA A 24 13.02 -6.42 -2.55
N ARG A 25 12.21 -6.39 -3.60
CA ARG A 25 12.35 -5.44 -4.71
C ARG A 25 11.06 -4.64 -4.89
N VAL A 26 11.19 -3.32 -4.99
CA VAL A 26 10.06 -2.46 -5.38
C VAL A 26 9.84 -2.61 -6.88
N ARG A 27 8.67 -3.13 -7.26
CA ARG A 27 8.28 -3.32 -8.67
C ARG A 27 7.49 -2.13 -9.22
N LEU A 28 6.75 -1.46 -8.36
CA LEU A 28 5.87 -0.38 -8.75
C LEU A 28 5.80 0.65 -7.64
N LEU A 29 5.93 1.91 -7.99
CA LEU A 29 5.62 3.04 -7.11
C LEU A 29 4.69 3.96 -7.88
N GLU A 30 3.43 3.99 -7.48
CA GLU A 30 2.44 4.88 -8.07
C GLU A 30 2.02 5.92 -7.03
N ARG A 31 2.13 7.18 -7.44
CA ARG A 31 1.67 8.33 -6.66
C ARG A 31 0.56 9.00 -7.44
N SER A 32 -0.65 9.01 -6.90
CA SER A 32 -1.71 9.84 -7.46
C SER A 32 -1.35 11.31 -7.21
N ARG A 33 -1.20 12.09 -8.29
CA ARG A 33 -0.93 13.54 -8.22
C ARG A 33 -2.11 14.33 -7.62
N THR A 34 -3.31 13.77 -7.68
CA THR A 34 -4.57 14.49 -7.42
C THR A 34 -5.31 13.99 -6.18
N GLY A 35 -4.91 12.87 -5.58
CA GLY A 35 -5.80 12.15 -4.65
C GLY A 35 -5.12 11.35 -3.55
N GLY A 36 -4.08 11.90 -2.91
CA GLY A 36 -3.57 11.47 -1.60
C GLY A 36 -3.07 10.02 -1.47
N THR A 37 -3.19 9.21 -2.52
CA THR A 37 -2.97 7.76 -2.46
C THR A 37 -1.64 7.46 -3.13
N CYS A 38 -0.67 7.04 -2.32
CA CYS A 38 0.57 6.43 -2.80
C CYS A 38 0.42 4.92 -2.65
N ARG A 39 0.71 4.15 -3.70
CA ARG A 39 0.78 2.69 -3.60
C ARG A 39 2.13 2.17 -4.08
N VAL A 40 2.60 1.11 -3.46
CA VAL A 40 3.86 0.44 -3.79
C VAL A 40 3.60 -1.05 -3.94
N CYS A 41 4.09 -1.65 -5.03
CA CYS A 41 4.17 -3.10 -5.15
C CYS A 41 5.59 -3.54 -4.78
N ILE A 42 5.69 -4.45 -3.82
CA ILE A 42 6.96 -5.06 -3.42
C ILE A 42 6.87 -6.54 -3.75
N GLN A 43 7.84 -7.01 -4.53
CA GLN A 43 8.05 -8.43 -4.76
C GLN A 43 9.08 -8.95 -3.75
N PHE A 44 8.79 -10.11 -3.21
CA PHE A 44 9.64 -10.87 -2.30
C PHE A 44 10.05 -12.16 -2.99
N GLU A 45 11.35 -12.41 -3.01
CA GLU A 45 11.95 -13.64 -3.52
C GLU A 45 12.47 -14.46 -2.32
N ARG A 46 11.90 -15.65 -2.13
CA ARG A 46 12.28 -16.60 -1.08
C ARG A 46 12.72 -17.94 -1.70
N PRO A 47 13.48 -18.77 -0.96
CA PRO A 47 13.83 -20.12 -1.42
C PRO A 47 12.62 -21.00 -1.74
N THR A 48 11.50 -20.78 -1.04
CA THR A 48 10.24 -21.53 -1.21
C THR A 48 9.35 -21.00 -2.34
N GLY A 49 9.69 -19.84 -2.91
CA GLY A 49 8.90 -19.20 -3.97
C GLY A 49 8.93 -17.68 -3.89
N SER A 50 8.33 -17.04 -4.88
CA SER A 50 8.19 -15.58 -4.93
C SER A 50 6.73 -15.16 -4.78
N PHE A 51 6.51 -14.02 -4.13
CA PHE A 51 5.18 -13.42 -4.01
C PHE A 51 5.29 -11.90 -4.02
N SER A 52 4.17 -11.23 -4.33
CA SER A 52 4.11 -9.77 -4.40
C SER A 52 3.01 -9.23 -3.49
N LEU A 53 3.30 -8.14 -2.78
CA LEU A 53 2.33 -7.43 -1.94
C LEU A 53 2.21 -5.97 -2.38
N PHE A 54 0.98 -5.49 -2.37
CA PHE A 54 0.68 -4.08 -2.55
C PHE A 54 0.54 -3.41 -1.19
N PHE A 55 1.24 -2.29 -1.03
CA PHE A 55 1.16 -1.41 0.13
C PHE A 55 0.55 -0.09 -0.30
N PHE A 56 -0.45 0.37 0.42
CA PHE A 56 -1.14 1.62 0.21
C PHE A 56 -0.82 2.55 1.37
N ARG A 57 -0.47 3.78 1.05
CA ARG A 57 -0.29 4.84 2.03
C ARG A 57 -1.65 5.42 2.37
N HIS A 58 -1.98 5.40 3.65
CA HIS A 58 -3.22 5.95 4.19
C HIS A 58 -3.03 7.43 4.58
N PRO A 59 -4.13 8.20 4.75
CA PRO A 59 -4.06 9.63 5.10
C PRO A 59 -3.37 9.93 6.44
N ASP A 60 -3.39 8.98 7.37
CA ASP A 60 -2.67 9.01 8.65
C ASP A 60 -1.14 8.87 8.48
N GLY A 61 -0.67 8.63 7.26
CA GLY A 61 0.73 8.46 6.91
C GLY A 61 1.27 7.05 7.11
N THR A 62 0.44 6.10 7.54
CA THR A 62 0.82 4.69 7.70
C THR A 62 0.70 3.92 6.38
N TRP A 63 1.32 2.74 6.33
CA TRP A 63 1.22 1.83 5.19
C TRP A 63 0.41 0.60 5.56
N HIS A 64 -0.50 0.20 4.67
CA HIS A 64 -1.37 -0.96 4.84
C HIS A 64 -1.46 -1.79 3.57
N VAL A 65 -1.77 -3.08 3.68
CA VAL A 65 -1.98 -3.98 2.51
C VAL A 65 -3.37 -3.88 1.89
N PHE A 66 -4.26 -3.11 2.50
CA PHE A 66 -5.58 -2.80 1.97
C PHE A 66 -5.62 -1.35 1.47
N PRO A 67 -6.37 -1.06 0.40
CA PRO A 67 -6.52 0.30 -0.09
C PRO A 67 -7.15 1.20 1.00
N PRO A 68 -6.81 2.50 1.05
CA PRO A 68 -7.57 3.46 1.86
C PRO A 68 -9.04 3.38 1.49
N ASP A 69 -9.94 3.64 2.44
CA ASP A 69 -11.38 3.71 2.18
C ASP A 69 -11.54 4.69 1.01
N ARG A 70 -11.84 4.15 -0.17
CA ARG A 70 -12.17 4.98 -1.32
C ARG A 70 -13.35 5.81 -0.86
N ARG A 71 -13.48 7.08 -1.29
CA ARG A 71 -14.83 7.66 -1.37
C ARG A 71 -15.66 6.61 -2.08
N ARG A 72 -16.49 5.89 -1.32
CA ARG A 72 -17.37 4.89 -1.89
C ARG A 72 -18.15 5.66 -2.95
N PRO A 73 -18.41 5.10 -4.14
CA PRO A 73 -19.50 5.63 -4.93
C PRO A 73 -20.75 5.49 -4.06
N GLU A 74 -21.02 6.54 -3.30
CA GLU A 74 -22.32 6.82 -2.73
C GLU A 74 -23.28 6.78 -3.91
N MET A 75 -24.42 6.11 -3.75
CA MET A 75 -25.44 5.99 -4.78
C MET A 75 -25.92 7.41 -5.07
N GLY A 76 -25.23 8.12 -5.96
CA GLY A 76 -25.58 9.46 -6.38
C GLY A 76 -26.92 9.32 -7.06
N LEU A 77 -27.96 9.90 -6.48
CA LEU A 77 -29.23 10.13 -7.16
C LEU A 77 -28.91 11.03 -8.35
N CYS A 78 -28.56 10.42 -9.48
CA CYS A 78 -28.53 11.10 -10.75
C CYS A 78 -29.98 11.47 -11.03
N ARG A 79 -30.39 12.67 -10.60
CA ARG A 79 -31.67 13.25 -10.99
C ARG A 79 -31.55 13.54 -12.48
N MET A 80 -31.95 12.58 -13.30
CA MET A 80 -32.19 12.82 -14.72
C MET A 80 -33.33 13.83 -14.79
N ALA A 81 -33.00 15.09 -15.11
CA ALA A 81 -34.00 16.10 -15.45
C ALA A 81 -34.51 15.80 -16.87
N ALA A 82 -35.84 15.85 -17.02
CA ALA A 82 -36.57 15.64 -18.27
C ALA A 82 -36.40 16.81 -19.25
#